data_AF-A0A7Y2BHT4-F1
#
_entry.id   AF-A0A7Y2BHT4-F1
#
_cell.length_a   1.000
_cell.length_b   1.000
_cell.length_c   1.000
_cell.angle_alpha   90.00
_cell.angle_beta   90.00
_cell.angle_gamma   90.00
#
_symmetry.space_group_name_H-M   'P 1'
#
loop_
_entity.id
_entity.type
_entity.pdbx_description
1 polymer ?
#
loop_
_entity_poly.entity_id
_entity_poly.type
_entity_poly.pdbx_seq_one_letter_code
_entity_poly.pdbx_strand_id
1 'polypeptide(L)'
;MMVLGFVVLHAYLRSAGIDTFGPVHYMEVMLPIVLLSGLGVARLTNGLHKMGSTPFVGRLPTGLCFGLIAAALFGYVPARAYALYEVSDVLRRPAVAAEQVDAPAIVFADRPLVPRQCTKNRHFVFAHEVNDPDFENSILWVNHLTIAHDRRLMEHYPDRQALVMRWLSGCRPFFVPLEDAEQWKITDGNTGGSTPIPSPEEMH
;
A
#
# COMPACT_ATOMS: atom_id res chain seq x y z
N MET A 1 13.15 30.44 8.70
CA MET A 1 13.60 29.30 9.52
C MET A 1 12.60 28.13 9.50
N MET A 2 11.30 28.30 9.79
CA MET A 2 10.32 27.19 9.73
C MET A 2 10.19 26.54 8.34
N VAL A 3 10.08 27.31 7.25
CA VAL A 3 9.96 26.76 5.88
C VAL A 3 11.24 26.00 5.48
N LEU A 4 12.41 26.58 5.80
CA LEU A 4 13.70 25.93 5.55
C LEU A 4 13.85 24.65 6.38
N GLY A 5 13.46 24.67 7.66
CA GLY A 5 13.45 23.49 8.52
C GLY A 5 12.45 22.43 8.07
N PHE A 6 11.26 22.83 7.62
CA PHE A 6 10.27 21.94 7.01
C PHE A 6 10.83 21.26 5.76
N VAL A 7 11.42 22.03 4.84
CA VAL A 7 12.03 21.52 3.61
C VAL A 7 13.22 20.61 3.92
N VAL A 8 14.13 21.01 4.80
CA VAL A 8 15.31 20.20 5.17
C VAL A 8 14.90 18.91 5.88
N LEU A 9 13.97 18.95 6.83
CA LEU A 9 13.50 17.76 7.54
C LEU A 9 12.81 16.77 6.60
N HIS A 10 12.01 17.27 5.65
CA HIS A 10 11.21 16.41 4.77
C HIS A 10 11.94 15.98 3.49
N ALA A 11 12.98 16.70 3.05
CA ALA A 11 13.79 16.31 1.90
C ALA A 11 14.56 14.98 2.12
N TYR A 12 14.85 14.62 3.37
CA TYR A 12 15.49 13.36 3.73
C TYR A 12 14.49 12.21 3.96
N LEU A 13 13.19 12.51 4.09
CA LEU A 13 12.14 11.49 4.27
C LEU A 13 11.70 10.95 2.91
N ARG A 14 12.47 10.01 2.36
CA ARG A 14 12.18 9.34 1.06
C ARG A 14 10.82 8.63 1.01
N SER A 15 10.26 8.23 2.15
CA SER A 15 8.92 7.64 2.25
C SER A 15 8.16 8.42 3.30
N ALA A 16 7.73 9.63 2.96
CA ALA A 16 6.98 10.44 3.88
C ALA A 16 5.52 9.94 3.97
N GLY A 17 5.34 8.87 4.74
CA GLY A 17 4.06 8.50 5.35
C GLY A 17 2.91 8.17 4.41
N ILE A 18 3.14 7.42 3.33
CA ILE A 18 2.05 6.62 2.75
C ILE A 18 1.98 5.33 3.57
N ASP A 19 1.61 5.44 4.84
CA ASP A 19 1.22 4.21 5.53
C ASP A 19 -0.05 3.75 4.83
N THR A 20 0.01 2.64 4.09
CA THR A 20 -1.16 2.04 3.42
C THR A 20 -2.24 1.64 4.43
N PHE A 21 -1.87 1.65 5.73
CA PHE A 21 -2.72 1.46 6.89
C PHE A 21 -2.84 2.70 7.77
N GLY A 22 -2.63 3.91 7.23
CA GLY A 22 -2.83 5.15 7.97
C GLY A 22 -4.22 5.16 8.61
N PRO A 23 -4.33 5.15 9.95
CA PRO A 23 -5.61 5.11 10.64
C PRO A 23 -6.56 6.16 10.07
N VAL A 24 -7.76 5.73 9.68
CA VAL A 24 -8.84 6.62 9.22
C VAL A 24 -9.07 7.77 10.22
N HIS A 25 -8.80 7.52 11.51
CA HIS A 25 -8.82 8.49 12.59
C HIS A 25 -7.95 9.74 12.39
N TYR A 26 -6.85 9.68 11.63
CA TYR A 26 -6.07 10.89 11.34
C TYR A 26 -6.81 11.87 10.43
N MET A 27 -7.70 11.37 9.56
CA MET A 27 -8.56 12.22 8.74
C MET A 27 -9.62 12.92 9.59
N GLU A 28 -10.12 12.27 10.63
CA GLU A 28 -11.10 12.84 11.57
C GLU A 28 -10.51 14.03 12.34
N VAL A 29 -9.24 13.94 12.74
CA VAL A 29 -8.53 15.03 13.45
C VAL A 29 -7.98 16.09 12.49
N MET A 30 -7.85 15.78 11.20
CA MET A 30 -7.32 16.74 10.21
C MET A 30 -8.24 17.96 10.04
N LEU A 31 -9.56 17.76 10.02
CA LEU A 31 -10.54 18.85 9.91
C LEU A 31 -10.43 19.88 11.06
N PRO A 32 -10.48 19.50 12.35
CA PRO A 32 -10.32 20.46 13.43
C PRO A 32 -8.94 21.13 13.42
N ILE A 33 -7.86 20.42 13.07
CA ILE A 33 -6.53 21.02 12.92
C ILE A 33 -6.52 22.13 11.86
N VAL A 34 -7.10 21.89 10.69
CA VAL A 34 -7.16 22.87 9.60
C VAL A 34 -7.98 24.08 10.01
N LEU A 35 -9.14 23.87 10.63
CA LEU A 35 -10.02 24.95 11.10
C LEU A 35 -9.35 25.81 12.19
N LEU A 36 -8.73 25.18 13.18
CA LEU A 36 -8.02 25.88 14.26
C LEU A 36 -6.79 26.62 13.75
N SER A 37 -6.06 26.03 12.79
CA SER A 37 -4.92 26.68 12.15
C SER A 37 -5.36 27.92 11.37
N GLY A 38 -6.41 27.82 10.55
CA GLY A 38 -6.97 28.96 9.81
C GLY A 38 -7.48 30.07 10.73
N LEU A 39 -8.21 29.71 11.79
CA LEU A 39 -8.70 30.66 12.80
C LEU A 39 -7.55 31.33 13.56
N GLY A 40 -6.51 30.57 13.92
CA GLY A 40 -5.31 31.08 14.59
C GLY A 40 -4.58 32.11 13.73
N VAL A 41 -4.39 31.81 12.44
CA VAL A 41 -3.76 32.72 11.47
C VAL A 41 -4.59 33.99 11.31
N ALA A 42 -5.91 33.87 11.15
CA ALA A 42 -6.80 35.02 11.02
C ALA A 42 -6.78 35.92 12.26
N ARG A 43 -6.83 35.33 13.46
CA ARG A 43 -6.74 36.08 14.74
C ARG A 43 -5.39 36.77 14.90
N LEU A 44 -4.30 36.10 14.54
CA LEU A 44 -2.95 36.65 14.63
C LEU A 44 -2.77 37.84 13.67
N THR A 45 -3.17 37.68 12.40
CA THR A 45 -3.16 38.74 11.39
C THR A 45 -3.98 39.96 11.85
N ASN A 46 -5.20 39.73 12.35
CA ASN A 46 -6.07 40.80 12.85
C ASN A 46 -5.52 41.47 14.12
N GLY A 47 -4.91 40.70 15.03
CA GLY A 47 -4.27 41.23 16.24
C GLY A 47 -3.09 42.15 15.90
N LEU A 48 -2.23 41.72 14.97
CA LEU A 48 -1.09 42.52 14.51
C LEU A 48 -1.55 43.82 13.85
N HIS A 49 -2.61 43.77 13.03
CA HIS A 49 -3.20 44.96 12.43
C HIS A 49 -3.77 45.94 13.47
N LYS A 50 -4.46 45.44 14.50
CA LYS A 50 -5.00 46.28 15.59
C LYS A 50 -3.91 46.92 16.44
N MET A 51 -2.73 46.29 16.56
CA MET A 51 -1.57 46.84 17.26
C MET A 51 -0.82 47.92 16.47
N GLY A 52 -1.31 48.33 15.30
CA GLY A 52 -0.62 49.33 14.47
C GLY A 52 0.66 48.81 13.81
N SER A 53 0.79 47.48 13.68
CA SER A 53 1.95 46.89 13.01
C SER A 53 2.04 47.35 11.55
N THR A 54 3.26 47.41 11.02
CA THR A 54 3.47 47.77 9.61
C THR A 54 2.72 46.80 8.67
N PRO A 55 2.30 47.26 7.47
CA PRO A 55 1.56 46.41 6.53
C PRO A 55 2.27 45.09 6.17
N PHE A 56 3.61 45.10 6.20
CA PHE A 56 4.43 43.91 5.99
C PHE A 56 4.28 42.90 7.14
N VAL A 57 4.40 43.35 8.40
CA VAL A 57 4.28 42.50 9.58
C VAL A 57 2.86 41.96 9.74
N GLY A 58 1.85 42.78 9.47
CA GLY A 58 0.44 42.35 9.52
C GLY A 58 0.11 41.22 8.54
N ARG A 59 0.75 41.19 7.36
CA ARG A 59 0.51 40.15 6.33
C ARG A 59 1.40 38.91 6.47
N LEU A 60 2.39 38.95 7.35
CA LEU A 60 3.40 37.92 7.49
C LEU A 60 2.83 36.53 7.84
N PRO A 61 1.84 36.38 8.76
CA PRO A 61 1.24 35.08 9.06
C PRO A 61 0.56 34.45 7.84
N THR A 62 -0.24 35.24 7.10
CA THR A 62 -0.91 34.78 5.88
C THR A 62 0.10 34.40 4.80
N GLY A 63 1.14 35.22 4.61
CA GLY A 63 2.21 34.93 3.65
C GLY A 63 2.97 33.64 3.97
N LEU A 64 3.23 33.37 5.26
CA LEU A 64 3.84 32.11 5.70
C LEU A 64 2.94 30.91 5.42
N CYS A 65 1.64 31.02 5.64
CA CYS A 65 0.69 29.95 5.31
C CYS A 65 0.70 29.61 3.82
N PHE A 66 0.62 30.63 2.94
CA PHE A 66 0.73 30.40 1.49
C PHE A 66 2.09 29.83 1.11
N GLY A 67 3.17 30.29 1.72
CA GLY A 67 4.51 29.75 1.51
C GLY A 67 4.63 28.27 1.89
N LEU A 68 4.02 27.85 3.01
CA LEU A 68 3.97 26.45 3.42
C LEU A 68 3.09 25.60 2.50
N ILE A 69 1.94 26.11 2.06
CA ILE A 69 1.08 25.43 1.08
C ILE A 69 1.84 25.23 -0.23
N ALA A 70 2.51 26.26 -0.74
CA ALA A 70 3.31 26.16 -1.95
C ALA A 70 4.46 25.17 -1.77
N ALA A 71 5.20 25.23 -0.65
CA ALA A 71 6.27 24.28 -0.36
C ALA A 71 5.76 22.83 -0.31
N ALA A 72 4.58 22.59 0.28
CA ALA A 72 3.95 21.28 0.28
C ALA A 72 3.51 20.84 -1.12
N LEU A 73 2.86 21.73 -1.89
CA LEU A 73 2.34 21.43 -3.22
C LEU A 73 3.45 21.11 -4.22
N PHE A 74 4.58 21.81 -4.16
CA PHE A 74 5.68 21.62 -5.11
C PHE A 74 6.76 20.66 -4.62
N GLY A 75 6.94 20.50 -3.31
CA GLY A 75 7.93 19.56 -2.76
C GLY A 75 7.34 18.19 -2.44
N TYR A 76 6.21 18.17 -1.74
CA TYR A 76 5.73 16.97 -1.06
C TYR A 76 4.69 16.18 -1.86
N VAL A 77 3.71 16.88 -2.42
CA VAL A 77 2.63 16.26 -3.19
C VAL A 77 3.17 15.46 -4.38
N PRO A 78 4.13 15.94 -5.20
CA PRO A 78 4.65 15.17 -6.32
C PRO A 78 5.40 13.92 -5.88
N ALA A 79 6.19 14.02 -4.80
CA ALA A 79 6.90 12.88 -4.23
C ALA A 79 5.94 11.80 -3.72
N ARG A 80 4.85 12.19 -3.03
CA ARG A 80 3.81 11.26 -2.59
C ARG A 80 3.03 10.66 -3.76
N ALA A 81 2.65 11.46 -4.75
CA ALA A 81 1.95 10.97 -5.93
C ALA A 81 2.80 9.94 -6.69
N TYR A 82 4.11 10.18 -6.81
CA TYR A 82 5.04 9.24 -7.42
C TYR A 82 5.17 7.94 -6.62
N ALA A 83 5.31 8.02 -5.29
CA ALA A 83 5.36 6.83 -4.44
C ALA A 83 4.06 6.01 -4.50
N LEU A 84 2.90 6.67 -4.52
CA LEU A 84 1.61 6.01 -4.71
C LEU A 84 1.55 5.32 -6.08
N TYR A 85 1.98 6.01 -7.15
CA TYR A 85 2.06 5.43 -8.49
C TYR A 85 2.95 4.19 -8.52
N GLU A 86 4.15 4.22 -7.92
CA GLU A 86 5.03 3.06 -7.86
C GLU A 86 4.39 1.87 -7.12
N VAL A 87 3.70 2.12 -6.00
CA VAL A 87 3.03 1.07 -5.23
C VAL A 87 1.82 0.52 -6.00
N SER A 88 0.99 1.39 -6.57
CA SER A 88 -0.17 1.01 -7.37
C SER A 88 0.21 0.23 -8.62
N ASP A 89 1.30 0.62 -9.30
CA ASP A 89 1.78 -0.10 -10.48
C ASP A 89 2.13 -1.55 -10.14
N VAL A 90 2.85 -1.77 -9.02
CA VAL A 90 3.24 -3.12 -8.59
C VAL A 90 2.03 -3.94 -8.13
N LEU A 91 1.10 -3.31 -7.41
CA LEU A 91 -0.16 -3.92 -6.97
C LEU A 91 -1.05 -4.39 -8.12
N ARG A 92 -1.01 -3.69 -9.25
CA ARG A 92 -1.83 -4.01 -10.42
C ARG A 92 -1.28 -5.19 -11.22
N ARG A 93 0.00 -5.54 -11.07
CA ARG A 93 0.65 -6.58 -11.92
C ARG A 93 0.01 -7.96 -11.77
N PRO A 94 -0.35 -8.45 -10.56
CA PRO A 94 -1.05 -9.72 -10.39
C PRO A 94 -2.38 -9.76 -11.13
N ALA A 95 -3.18 -8.70 -10.99
CA ALA A 95 -4.46 -8.53 -11.67
C ALA A 95 -4.32 -8.63 -13.19
N VAL A 96 -3.41 -7.82 -13.76
CA VAL A 96 -3.18 -7.79 -15.21
C VAL A 96 -2.60 -9.11 -15.72
N ALA A 97 -1.75 -9.78 -14.94
CA ALA A 97 -1.25 -11.09 -15.31
C ALA A 97 -2.38 -12.14 -15.29
N ALA A 98 -3.31 -12.04 -14.34
CA ALA A 98 -4.42 -12.97 -14.18
C ALA A 98 -5.47 -12.83 -15.30
N GLU A 99 -5.51 -11.71 -16.04
CA GLU A 99 -6.35 -11.59 -17.24
C GLU A 99 -6.01 -12.62 -18.34
N GLN A 100 -4.81 -13.21 -18.29
CA GLN A 100 -4.37 -14.24 -19.25
C GLN A 100 -4.64 -15.67 -18.75
N VAL A 101 -5.22 -15.82 -17.57
CA VAL A 101 -5.58 -17.11 -16.99
C VAL A 101 -6.98 -17.50 -17.44
N ASP A 102 -7.16 -18.78 -17.80
CA ASP A 102 -8.47 -19.33 -18.08
C ASP A 102 -9.27 -19.45 -16.77
N ALA A 103 -10.37 -18.69 -16.67
CA ALA A 103 -11.29 -18.74 -15.55
C ALA A 103 -12.31 -19.90 -15.71
N PRO A 104 -12.79 -20.50 -14.61
CA PRO A 104 -12.57 -20.12 -13.22
C PRO A 104 -11.30 -20.75 -12.61
N ALA A 105 -10.60 -20.00 -11.76
CA ALA A 105 -9.32 -20.43 -11.18
C ALA A 105 -9.21 -20.10 -9.68
N ILE A 106 -8.30 -20.81 -9.01
CA ILE A 106 -7.76 -20.48 -7.69
C ILE A 106 -6.27 -20.25 -7.86
N VAL A 107 -5.81 -19.08 -7.44
CA VAL A 107 -4.42 -18.67 -7.48
C VAL A 107 -3.83 -18.65 -6.08
N PHE A 108 -2.87 -19.54 -5.85
CA PHE A 108 -2.06 -19.64 -4.63
C PHE A 108 -0.84 -18.71 -4.74
N ALA A 109 -0.81 -17.65 -3.95
CA ALA A 109 0.32 -16.73 -3.91
C ALA A 109 1.47 -17.34 -3.08
N ASP A 110 2.58 -17.70 -3.74
CA ASP A 110 3.83 -18.23 -3.12
C ASP A 110 4.30 -17.36 -1.94
N ARG A 111 4.08 -16.04 -2.06
CA ARG A 111 4.33 -15.09 -0.97
C ARG A 111 3.10 -14.23 -0.75
N PRO A 112 2.69 -14.01 0.52
CA PRO A 112 1.59 -13.10 0.82
C PRO A 112 1.94 -11.66 0.46
N LEU A 113 3.23 -11.31 0.46
CA LEU A 113 3.71 -9.94 0.25
C LEU A 113 4.49 -9.80 -1.05
N VAL A 114 4.33 -8.64 -1.69
CA VAL A 114 5.15 -8.21 -2.82
C VAL A 114 6.63 -8.25 -2.41
N PRO A 115 7.54 -8.83 -3.22
CA PRO A 115 8.96 -8.86 -2.89
C PRO A 115 9.54 -7.46 -2.71
N ARG A 116 10.36 -7.26 -1.67
CA ARG A 116 10.91 -5.94 -1.32
C ARG A 116 11.72 -5.29 -2.45
N GLN A 117 12.33 -6.07 -3.32
CA GLN A 117 13.07 -5.54 -4.48
C GLN A 117 12.15 -4.95 -5.57
N CYS A 118 10.85 -5.25 -5.52
CA CYS A 118 9.88 -4.81 -6.52
C CYS A 118 9.31 -3.42 -6.27
N THR A 119 9.57 -2.85 -5.11
CA THR A 119 9.19 -1.48 -4.78
C THR A 119 10.35 -0.78 -4.09
N LYS A 120 10.61 0.47 -4.47
CA LYS A 120 11.60 1.31 -3.75
C LYS A 120 11.06 1.77 -2.40
N ASN A 121 9.74 1.71 -2.23
CA ASN A 121 9.06 2.10 -1.01
C ASN A 121 8.96 0.90 -0.07
N ARG A 122 9.23 1.10 1.22
CA ARG A 122 9.26 0.02 2.23
C ARG A 122 7.87 -0.37 2.74
N HIS A 123 6.83 -0.22 1.93
CA HIS A 123 5.45 -0.54 2.32
C HIS A 123 5.21 -2.04 2.33
N PHE A 124 4.36 -2.49 3.24
CA PHE A 124 3.85 -3.86 3.27
C PHE A 124 2.59 -3.93 2.42
N VAL A 125 2.68 -4.68 1.34
CA VAL A 125 1.66 -4.72 0.31
C VAL A 125 1.42 -6.17 -0.06
N PHE A 126 0.16 -6.59 -0.01
CA PHE A 126 -0.20 -7.95 -0.37
C PHE A 126 0.05 -8.20 -1.86
N ALA A 127 0.50 -9.40 -2.18
CA ALA A 127 0.82 -9.81 -3.54
C ALA A 127 -0.40 -10.23 -4.34
N HIS A 128 -1.57 -10.30 -3.72
CA HIS A 128 -2.81 -10.81 -4.32
C HIS A 128 -3.99 -9.88 -4.01
N GLU A 129 -5.08 -10.03 -4.75
CA GLU A 129 -6.30 -9.27 -4.50
C GLU A 129 -7.08 -9.79 -3.30
N VAL A 130 -8.02 -8.99 -2.82
CA VAL A 130 -8.96 -9.39 -1.77
C VAL A 130 -10.17 -10.02 -2.44
N ASN A 131 -10.50 -11.25 -2.05
CA ASN A 131 -11.69 -11.93 -2.56
C ASN A 131 -12.97 -11.26 -2.05
N ASP A 132 -14.03 -11.39 -2.83
CA ASP A 132 -15.38 -11.07 -2.41
C ASP A 132 -15.76 -11.93 -1.18
N PRO A 133 -16.45 -11.37 -0.16
CA PRO A 133 -16.88 -12.12 1.01
C PRO A 133 -17.71 -13.37 0.68
N ASP A 134 -18.45 -13.35 -0.43
CA ASP A 134 -19.30 -14.46 -0.89
C ASP A 134 -18.54 -15.39 -1.87
N PHE A 135 -17.26 -15.12 -2.14
CA PHE A 135 -16.36 -15.89 -3.00
C PHE A 135 -16.86 -16.07 -4.45
N GLU A 136 -17.60 -15.08 -4.96
CA GLU A 136 -18.16 -15.10 -6.32
C GLU A 136 -17.12 -14.77 -7.42
N ASN A 137 -15.88 -14.43 -7.06
CA ASN A 137 -14.86 -14.08 -8.04
C ASN A 137 -14.57 -15.26 -8.99
N SER A 138 -14.39 -14.94 -10.28
CA SER A 138 -13.94 -15.89 -11.29
C SER A 138 -12.54 -16.43 -10.99
N ILE A 139 -11.70 -15.61 -10.35
CA ILE A 139 -10.38 -15.97 -9.84
C ILE A 139 -10.37 -15.71 -8.34
N LEU A 140 -10.15 -16.77 -7.54
CA LEU A 140 -9.97 -16.67 -6.10
C LEU A 140 -8.49 -16.62 -5.77
N TRP A 141 -8.12 -15.76 -4.83
CA TRP A 141 -6.74 -15.59 -4.38
C TRP A 141 -6.55 -16.17 -2.99
N VAL A 142 -5.53 -17.01 -2.82
CA VAL A 142 -5.25 -17.71 -1.56
C VAL A 142 -3.76 -17.63 -1.29
N ASN A 143 -3.36 -17.60 -0.01
CA ASN A 143 -1.94 -17.74 0.33
C ASN A 143 -1.51 -19.20 0.15
N HIS A 144 -0.42 -19.42 -0.58
CA HIS A 144 0.23 -20.73 -0.62
C HIS A 144 0.73 -21.07 0.78
N LEU A 145 0.40 -22.27 1.28
CA LEU A 145 0.96 -22.81 2.52
C LEU A 145 1.96 -23.91 2.21
N THR A 146 1.45 -25.01 1.66
CA THR A 146 2.23 -26.10 1.09
C THR A 146 1.44 -26.70 -0.07
N ILE A 147 2.10 -27.42 -0.97
CA ILE A 147 1.43 -28.08 -2.11
C ILE A 147 0.33 -29.05 -1.61
N ALA A 148 0.51 -29.69 -0.46
CA ALA A 148 -0.49 -30.60 0.10
C ALA A 148 -1.77 -29.86 0.55
N HIS A 149 -1.63 -28.69 1.18
CA HIS A 149 -2.76 -27.85 1.58
C HIS A 149 -3.52 -27.32 0.37
N ASP A 150 -2.79 -26.86 -0.64
CA ASP A 150 -3.38 -26.35 -1.87
C ASP A 150 -4.19 -27.44 -2.57
N ARG A 151 -3.62 -28.66 -2.71
CA ARG A 151 -4.33 -29.82 -3.27
C ARG A 151 -5.58 -30.16 -2.47
N ARG A 152 -5.50 -30.11 -1.14
CA ARG A 152 -6.65 -30.35 -0.24
C ARG A 152 -7.75 -29.30 -0.44
N LEU A 153 -7.40 -28.03 -0.59
CA LEU A 153 -8.36 -26.97 -0.89
C LEU A 153 -9.06 -27.20 -2.23
N MET A 154 -8.32 -27.66 -3.24
CA MET A 154 -8.88 -27.93 -4.57
C MET A 154 -9.94 -29.04 -4.57
N GLU A 155 -9.94 -29.95 -3.58
CA GLU A 155 -11.02 -30.94 -3.43
C GLU A 155 -12.40 -30.30 -3.17
N HIS A 156 -12.42 -29.09 -2.59
CA HIS A 156 -13.65 -28.31 -2.38
C HIS A 156 -14.05 -27.45 -3.58
N TYR A 157 -13.14 -27.27 -4.54
CA TYR A 157 -13.35 -26.45 -5.74
C TYR A 157 -12.92 -27.19 -7.02
N PRO A 158 -13.52 -28.38 -7.31
CA PRO A 158 -13.08 -29.24 -8.40
C PRO A 158 -13.27 -28.61 -9.79
N ASP A 159 -14.18 -27.64 -9.92
CA ASP A 159 -14.49 -26.96 -11.18
C ASP A 159 -13.50 -25.83 -11.52
N ARG A 160 -12.54 -25.54 -10.64
CA ARG A 160 -11.57 -24.44 -10.80
C ARG A 160 -10.19 -24.98 -11.13
N GLN A 161 -9.47 -24.27 -12.00
CA GLN A 161 -8.05 -24.53 -12.23
C GLN A 161 -7.21 -24.10 -11.03
N ALA A 162 -6.20 -24.89 -10.67
CA ALA A 162 -5.26 -24.59 -9.60
C ALA A 162 -3.96 -23.99 -10.16
N LEU A 163 -3.61 -22.78 -9.73
CA LEU A 163 -2.41 -22.07 -10.18
C LEU A 163 -1.61 -21.55 -9.00
N VAL A 164 -0.29 -21.62 -9.05
CA VAL A 164 0.60 -20.98 -8.09
C VAL A 164 1.25 -19.76 -8.72
N MET A 165 1.08 -18.59 -8.11
CA MET A 165 1.69 -17.35 -8.53
C MET A 165 3.08 -17.15 -7.91
N ARG A 166 4.06 -16.83 -8.74
CA ARG A 166 5.42 -16.44 -8.33
C ARG A 166 5.84 -15.12 -8.93
N TRP A 167 6.79 -14.47 -8.27
CA TRP A 167 7.43 -13.26 -8.79
C TRP A 167 8.77 -13.61 -9.46
N LEU A 168 8.87 -13.31 -10.76
CA LEU A 168 10.13 -13.44 -11.51
C LEU A 168 11.11 -12.29 -11.17
N SER A 169 12.37 -12.44 -11.58
CA SER A 169 13.46 -11.46 -11.33
C SER A 169 13.21 -10.05 -11.89
N GLY A 170 12.23 -9.89 -12.79
CA GLY A 170 11.75 -8.60 -13.30
C GLY A 170 10.53 -8.03 -12.57
N CYS A 171 10.17 -8.57 -11.39
CA CYS A 171 8.98 -8.17 -10.65
C CYS A 171 7.69 -8.31 -11.48
N ARG A 172 7.64 -9.41 -12.23
CA ARG A 172 6.46 -9.81 -12.99
C ARG A 172 5.89 -11.08 -12.37
N PRO A 173 4.60 -11.07 -12.00
CA PRO A 173 3.90 -12.29 -11.64
C PRO A 173 3.92 -13.28 -12.80
N PHE A 174 3.99 -14.55 -12.46
CA PHE A 174 3.91 -15.67 -13.37
C PHE A 174 3.14 -16.79 -12.67
N PHE A 175 2.29 -17.49 -13.42
CA PHE A 175 1.44 -18.56 -12.89
C PHE A 175 1.94 -19.92 -13.39
N VAL A 176 2.02 -20.87 -12.47
CA VAL A 176 2.41 -22.25 -12.73
C VAL A 176 1.23 -23.13 -12.34
N PRO A 177 0.80 -24.09 -13.18
CA PRO A 177 -0.20 -25.06 -12.77
C PRO A 177 0.22 -25.81 -11.50
N LEU A 178 -0.70 -26.07 -10.58
CA LEU A 178 -0.37 -26.70 -9.30
C LEU A 178 0.24 -28.10 -9.50
N GLU A 179 -0.16 -28.82 -10.56
CA GLU A 179 0.44 -30.08 -10.98
C GLU A 179 1.94 -29.99 -11.29
N ASP A 180 2.40 -28.84 -11.79
CA ASP A 180 3.79 -28.59 -12.16
C ASP A 180 4.61 -27.96 -11.01
N ALA A 181 3.99 -27.67 -9.86
CA ALA A 181 4.62 -26.95 -8.76
C ALA A 181 5.92 -27.60 -8.26
N GLU A 182 5.96 -28.94 -8.22
CA GLU A 182 7.14 -29.70 -7.80
C GLU A 182 8.30 -29.55 -8.80
N GLN A 183 8.01 -29.56 -10.11
CA GLN A 183 9.01 -29.33 -11.16
C GLN A 183 9.61 -27.92 -11.08
N TRP A 184 8.76 -26.95 -10.74
CA TRP A 184 9.16 -25.55 -10.53
C TRP A 184 9.78 -25.27 -9.16
N LYS A 185 9.97 -26.29 -8.33
CA LYS A 185 10.57 -26.22 -6.99
C LYS A 185 9.91 -25.11 -6.16
N ILE A 186 8.58 -25.09 -6.15
CA ILE A 186 7.82 -24.19 -5.29
C ILE A 186 8.06 -24.64 -3.85
N THR A 187 8.45 -23.69 -3.01
CA THR A 187 8.75 -23.91 -1.59
C THR A 187 7.53 -23.60 -0.76
N ASP A 188 7.44 -24.19 0.43
CA ASP A 188 6.40 -23.85 1.40
C ASP A 188 6.32 -22.33 1.63
N GLY A 189 5.08 -21.85 1.74
CA GLY A 189 4.77 -20.45 1.94
C GLY A 189 5.18 -19.96 3.32
N ASN A 190 5.21 -18.63 3.47
CA ASN A 190 5.54 -17.98 4.73
C ASN A 190 4.27 -17.50 5.42
N THR A 191 3.95 -18.07 6.59
CA THR A 191 2.81 -17.66 7.44
C THR A 191 3.11 -16.45 8.33
N GLY A 192 4.34 -15.93 8.31
CA GLY A 192 4.77 -14.81 9.14
C GLY A 192 5.01 -15.14 10.62
N GLY A 193 4.80 -16.39 11.03
CA GLY A 193 5.01 -16.90 12.38
C GLY A 193 6.18 -17.88 12.49
N SER A 194 6.64 -18.13 13.72
CA SER A 194 7.61 -19.21 14.03
C SER A 194 6.94 -20.57 14.24
N THR A 195 5.61 -20.60 14.32
CA THR A 195 4.84 -21.82 14.49
C THR A 195 4.87 -22.63 13.19
N PRO A 196 5.11 -23.95 13.25
CA PRO A 196 4.98 -24.82 12.08
C PRO A 196 3.59 -24.69 11.46
N ILE A 197 3.52 -24.80 10.13
CA ILE A 197 2.24 -24.90 9.42
C ILE A 197 1.60 -26.22 9.89
N PRO A 198 0.36 -26.20 10.42
CA PRO A 198 -0.38 -27.42 10.78
C PRO A 198 -0.48 -28.35 9.58
N SER A 199 -0.68 -29.65 9.80
CA SER A 199 -0.90 -30.58 8.68
C SER A 199 -2.28 -30.35 8.05
N PRO A 200 -2.50 -30.78 6.79
CA PRO A 200 -3.81 -30.63 6.14
C PRO A 200 -4.95 -31.31 6.91
N GLU A 201 -4.65 -32.38 7.66
CA GLU A 201 -5.64 -33.11 8.46
C GLU A 201 -6.04 -32.37 9.75
N GLU A 202 -5.20 -31.46 10.25
CA GLU A 202 -5.44 -30.67 11.46
C GLU A 202 -6.32 -29.43 11.17
N MET A 203 -6.47 -29.07 9.89
CA MET A 203 -7.32 -27.97 9.42
C MET A 203 -8.67 -28.52 8.94
N HIS A 204 -9.61 -28.68 9.89
CA HIS A 204 -10.99 -29.12 9.66
C HIS A 204 -11.90 -28.02 9.12
#